data_AF-A0A934ZUI3-F1
#
_entry.id   AF-A0A934ZUI3-F1
#
_cell.length_a   1.000
_cell.length_b   1.000
_cell.length_c   1.000
_cell.angle_alpha   90.00
_cell.angle_beta   90.00
_cell.angle_gamma   90.00
#
_symmetry.space_group_name_H-M   'P 1'
#
loop_
_entity.id
_entity.type
_entity.pdbx_description
1 polymer ?
#
loop_
_entity_poly.entity_id
_entity_poly.type
_entity_poly.pdbx_seq_one_letter_code
_entity_poly.pdbx_strand_id
1 'polypeptide(L)'
;MKRLTLTICTVLAALALSLAHGQSSSSLDEARVVAVHQAVLALDEHLDQPKMERGGLDAAVFTVFAWQQARTPEEDAKVVAIGREKLAAIRRMAAWYPSKIGIAKSADELIALNAAGRKAAVIGLLNATQLGRALVTRLHDLGVIIDVSQLSSAAFEQTVARSRAPVVASRSAVRALPKATVVDLVDTIDYVVKLVGVAHVGISSDFEHAGGIVGYGNASEAINITRELLRRGYNDVEIGKVWSGNWIRVLREVEKLRGDTSND
;
A
#
# COMPACT_ATOMS: atom_id res chain seq x y z
N MET A 1 3.97 -22.04 18.12
CA MET A 1 3.12 -20.84 18.04
C MET A 1 2.99 -20.44 16.57
N LYS A 2 1.81 -20.61 15.97
CA LYS A 2 1.55 -20.19 14.59
C LYS A 2 1.40 -18.66 14.55
N ARG A 3 2.25 -17.96 13.78
CA ARG A 3 2.11 -16.53 13.46
C ARG A 3 0.73 -16.33 12.79
N LEU A 4 -0.22 -15.68 13.47
CA LEU A 4 -1.60 -15.51 12.97
C LEU A 4 -2.04 -14.04 12.93
N THR A 5 -1.07 -13.12 12.96
CA THR A 5 -1.33 -11.70 12.71
C THR A 5 -0.74 -11.36 11.35
N LEU A 6 -1.61 -11.22 10.35
CA LEU A 6 -1.24 -10.61 9.07
C LEU A 6 -0.90 -9.14 9.34
N THR A 7 0.17 -8.63 8.75
CA THR A 7 0.59 -7.22 8.91
C THR A 7 0.53 -6.54 7.54
N ILE A 8 -0.28 -5.49 7.40
CA ILE A 8 -0.46 -4.74 6.14
C ILE A 8 0.10 -3.34 6.34
N CYS A 9 0.94 -2.88 5.41
CA CYS A 9 1.42 -1.51 5.38
C CYS A 9 1.20 -0.91 3.99
N THR A 10 0.67 0.30 3.91
CA THR A 10 0.58 1.01 2.63
C THR A 10 1.96 1.55 2.27
N VAL A 11 2.51 1.13 1.13
CA VAL A 11 3.82 1.55 0.63
C VAL A 11 3.64 2.28 -0.70
N LEU A 12 4.07 3.53 -0.77
CA LEU A 12 4.11 4.23 -2.05
C LEU A 12 5.37 3.79 -2.81
N ALA A 13 5.39 2.55 -3.28
CA ALA A 13 6.46 2.08 -4.15
C ALA A 13 6.39 2.86 -5.46
N ALA A 14 7.08 3.99 -5.53
CA ALA A 14 7.57 4.52 -6.79
C ALA A 14 8.58 3.49 -7.29
N LEU A 15 8.09 2.46 -8.00
CA LEU A 15 8.95 1.50 -8.69
C LEU A 15 9.87 2.31 -9.60
N ALA A 16 11.09 2.56 -9.11
CA ALA A 16 12.23 2.99 -9.90
C ALA A 16 12.65 1.80 -10.76
N LEU A 17 11.78 1.40 -11.68
CA LEU A 17 12.08 0.49 -12.77
C LEU A 17 11.80 1.21 -14.09
N SER A 18 12.26 2.47 -14.20
CA SER A 18 12.35 3.19 -15.47
C SER A 18 13.79 3.16 -16.00
N LEU A 19 14.46 2.00 -15.98
CA LEU A 19 15.70 1.80 -16.73
C LEU A 19 15.66 0.48 -17.49
N ALA A 20 14.75 0.40 -18.44
CA ALA A 20 14.90 -0.42 -19.63
C ALA A 20 14.12 0.19 -20.80
N HIS A 21 14.40 1.47 -21.11
CA HIS A 21 14.02 1.98 -22.42
C HIS A 21 14.95 1.38 -23.47
N GLY A 22 14.37 0.56 -24.34
CA GLY A 22 14.83 0.28 -25.70
C GLY A 22 16.12 -0.52 -25.82
N GLN A 23 16.01 -1.81 -26.14
CA GLN A 23 16.73 -2.47 -27.24
C GLN A 23 16.36 -3.97 -27.21
N SER A 24 15.86 -4.47 -28.33
CA SER A 24 15.83 -5.91 -28.60
C SER A 24 17.26 -6.37 -28.88
N SER A 25 17.84 -7.23 -28.04
CA SER A 25 18.91 -8.11 -28.51
C SER A 25 19.16 -9.24 -27.51
N SER A 26 19.31 -10.43 -28.07
CA SER A 26 19.83 -11.64 -27.47
C SER A 26 21.08 -11.40 -26.63
N SER A 27 21.12 -12.00 -25.44
CA SER A 27 22.15 -11.92 -24.38
C SER A 27 22.10 -10.66 -23.50
N LEU A 28 21.66 -10.88 -22.26
CA LEU A 28 21.82 -9.91 -21.18
C LEU A 28 23.30 -9.94 -20.75
N ASP A 29 23.97 -8.80 -20.80
CA ASP A 29 25.32 -8.63 -20.25
C ASP A 29 25.25 -8.77 -18.72
N GLU A 30 25.86 -9.83 -18.18
CA GLU A 30 25.88 -10.10 -16.73
C GLU A 30 26.51 -8.97 -15.92
N ALA A 31 27.51 -8.26 -16.46
CA ALA A 31 28.08 -7.10 -15.77
C ALA A 31 27.06 -5.96 -15.65
N ARG A 32 26.23 -5.77 -16.69
CA ARG A 32 25.12 -4.81 -16.67
C ARG A 32 23.98 -5.28 -15.76
N VAL A 33 23.66 -6.58 -15.74
CA VAL A 33 22.66 -7.15 -14.82
C VAL A 33 23.10 -6.94 -13.38
N VAL A 34 24.36 -7.25 -13.04
CA VAL A 34 24.93 -7.03 -11.70
C VAL A 34 24.98 -5.55 -11.36
N ALA A 35 25.41 -4.67 -12.28
CA ALA A 35 25.44 -3.23 -12.03
C ALA A 35 24.04 -2.64 -11.81
N VAL A 36 23.05 -3.07 -12.59
CA VAL A 36 21.65 -2.70 -12.38
C VAL A 36 21.14 -3.26 -11.05
N HIS A 37 21.47 -4.50 -10.71
CA HIS A 37 21.07 -5.11 -9.44
C HIS A 37 21.69 -4.39 -8.24
N GLN A 38 22.98 -4.03 -8.30
CA GLN A 38 23.66 -3.25 -7.27
C GLN A 38 23.10 -1.83 -7.16
N ALA A 39 22.77 -1.18 -8.28
CA ALA A 39 22.12 0.13 -8.26
C ALA A 39 20.71 0.06 -7.65
N VAL A 40 19.95 -1.01 -7.90
CA VAL A 40 18.65 -1.25 -7.27
C VAL A 40 18.80 -1.52 -5.77
N LEU A 41 19.78 -2.31 -5.35
CA LEU A 41 20.09 -2.54 -3.93
C LEU A 41 20.60 -1.27 -3.23
N ALA A 42 21.20 -0.34 -3.95
CA ALA A 42 21.65 0.95 -3.42
C ALA A 42 20.50 1.99 -3.30
N LEU A 43 19.37 1.78 -3.99
CA LEU A 43 18.14 2.56 -3.84
C LEU A 43 17.24 2.04 -2.70
N ASP A 44 17.64 0.95 -2.06
CA ASP A 44 16.83 0.14 -1.15
C ASP A 44 16.79 0.72 0.29
N GLU A 45 16.14 1.87 0.44
CA GLU A 45 16.10 2.58 1.73
C GLU A 45 15.07 1.96 2.69
N HIS A 46 13.87 1.58 2.21
CA HIS A 46 12.77 1.34 3.13
C HIS A 46 12.10 -0.04 3.00
N LEU A 47 12.00 -0.64 1.80
CA LEU A 47 11.27 -1.90 1.60
C LEU A 47 11.99 -2.88 0.66
N ASP A 48 12.40 -4.02 1.24
CA ASP A 48 12.74 -5.24 0.51
C ASP A 48 12.15 -6.47 1.23
N GLN A 49 12.16 -7.64 0.56
CA GLN A 49 11.63 -8.86 1.15
C GLN A 49 12.36 -9.27 2.45
N PRO A 50 13.70 -9.38 2.53
CA PRO A 50 14.40 -9.61 3.79
C PRO A 50 14.01 -8.66 4.94
N LYS A 51 13.83 -7.36 4.67
CA LYS A 51 13.37 -6.36 5.64
C LYS A 51 11.94 -6.67 6.08
N MET A 52 11.03 -6.95 5.14
CA MET A 52 9.66 -7.38 5.44
C MET A 52 9.64 -8.64 6.34
N GLU A 53 10.49 -9.62 6.07
CA GLU A 53 10.61 -10.83 6.89
C GLU A 53 11.10 -10.54 8.31
N ARG A 54 12.15 -9.72 8.46
CA ARG A 54 12.68 -9.30 9.76
C ARG A 54 11.67 -8.51 10.58
N GLY A 55 10.93 -7.61 9.93
CA GLY A 55 9.94 -6.76 10.59
C GLY A 55 8.58 -7.42 10.81
N GLY A 56 8.34 -8.60 10.22
CA GLY A 56 7.05 -9.27 10.28
C GLY A 56 5.97 -8.58 9.45
N LEU A 57 6.35 -7.89 8.37
CA LEU A 57 5.42 -7.30 7.41
C LEU A 57 5.06 -8.35 6.36
N ASP A 58 3.79 -8.73 6.27
CA ASP A 58 3.34 -9.85 5.42
C ASP A 58 2.67 -9.40 4.14
N ALA A 59 2.15 -8.18 4.13
CA ALA A 59 1.54 -7.59 2.96
C ALA A 59 1.87 -6.11 2.83
N ALA A 60 1.91 -5.64 1.60
CA ALA A 60 2.00 -4.21 1.31
C ALA A 60 1.04 -3.82 0.19
N VAL A 61 0.47 -2.62 0.29
CA VAL A 61 -0.23 -2.00 -0.83
C VAL A 61 0.81 -1.34 -1.71
N PHE A 62 0.99 -1.82 -2.93
CA PHE A 62 1.87 -1.27 -3.96
C PHE A 62 1.08 -0.30 -4.82
N THR A 63 1.38 0.99 -4.72
CA THR A 63 0.60 2.03 -5.37
C THR A 63 1.06 2.29 -6.80
N VAL A 64 0.15 2.09 -7.76
CA VAL A 64 0.24 2.65 -9.10
C VAL A 64 -0.03 4.15 -8.99
N PHE A 65 0.98 4.95 -9.25
CA PHE A 65 0.93 6.40 -9.10
C PHE A 65 1.49 7.10 -10.33
N ALA A 66 0.88 8.21 -10.71
CA ALA A 66 1.45 9.15 -11.66
C ALA A 66 1.20 10.58 -11.16
N TRP A 67 2.17 11.47 -11.36
CA TRP A 67 2.06 12.85 -10.92
C TRP A 67 0.91 13.57 -11.61
N GLN A 68 0.28 14.50 -10.90
CA GLN A 68 -0.77 15.33 -11.46
C GLN A 68 -0.20 16.20 -12.59
N GLN A 69 -0.90 16.21 -13.72
CA GLN A 69 -0.58 17.04 -14.88
C GLN A 69 -1.74 17.99 -15.19
N ALA A 70 -1.57 18.83 -16.22
CA ALA A 70 -2.68 19.59 -16.79
C ALA A 70 -3.80 18.63 -17.24
N ARG A 71 -5.06 19.03 -17.06
CA ARG A 71 -6.23 18.20 -17.43
C ARG A 71 -6.53 18.35 -18.92
N THR A 72 -5.76 17.66 -19.75
CA THR A 72 -5.97 17.59 -21.20
C THR A 72 -5.99 16.12 -21.64
N PRO A 73 -6.68 15.78 -22.75
CA PRO A 73 -6.70 14.40 -23.25
C PRO A 73 -5.31 13.81 -23.50
N GLU A 74 -4.35 14.64 -23.95
CA GLU A 74 -2.98 14.22 -24.20
C GLU A 74 -2.22 13.87 -22.91
N GLU A 75 -2.29 14.73 -21.90
CA GLU A 75 -1.65 14.49 -20.60
C GLU A 75 -2.31 13.33 -19.86
N ASP A 76 -3.64 13.20 -19.94
CA ASP A 76 -4.37 12.06 -19.38
C ASP A 76 -3.87 10.74 -19.98
N ALA A 77 -3.66 10.68 -21.31
CA ALA A 77 -3.12 9.51 -21.99
C ALA A 77 -1.69 9.15 -21.54
N LYS A 78 -0.83 10.16 -21.31
CA LYS A 78 0.54 9.94 -20.78
C LYS A 78 0.51 9.36 -19.37
N VAL A 79 -0.34 9.90 -18.51
CA VAL A 79 -0.53 9.40 -17.13
C VAL A 79 -1.08 7.96 -17.15
N VAL A 80 -1.89 7.57 -18.16
CA VAL A 80 -2.37 6.17 -18.38
C VAL A 80 -1.24 5.25 -18.76
N ALA A 81 -0.38 5.67 -19.69
CA ALA A 81 0.77 4.88 -20.07
C ALA A 81 1.69 4.60 -18.86
N ILE A 82 1.98 5.62 -18.05
CA ILE A 82 2.78 5.49 -16.82
C ILE A 82 2.13 4.52 -15.83
N GLY A 83 0.83 4.65 -15.59
CA GLY A 83 0.10 3.77 -14.69
C GLY A 83 0.15 2.31 -15.14
N ARG A 84 -0.04 2.05 -16.44
CA ARG A 84 0.05 0.71 -17.04
C ARG A 84 1.45 0.11 -16.92
N GLU A 85 2.49 0.92 -17.13
CA GLU A 85 3.88 0.47 -17.00
C GLU A 85 4.20 0.04 -15.55
N LYS A 86 3.77 0.83 -14.56
CA LYS A 86 3.95 0.51 -13.14
C LYS A 86 3.16 -0.74 -12.74
N LEU A 87 1.92 -0.87 -13.19
CA LEU A 87 1.12 -2.07 -12.99
C LEU A 87 1.80 -3.32 -13.58
N ALA A 88 2.34 -3.20 -14.79
CA ALA A 88 3.09 -4.28 -15.43
C ALA A 88 4.35 -4.64 -14.64
N ALA A 89 5.04 -3.66 -14.04
CA ALA A 89 6.20 -3.90 -13.20
C ALA A 89 5.85 -4.68 -11.91
N ILE A 90 4.76 -4.31 -11.22
CA ILE A 90 4.27 -5.05 -10.04
C ILE A 90 3.94 -6.50 -10.42
N ARG A 91 3.27 -6.71 -11.57
CA ARG A 91 2.96 -8.05 -12.08
C ARG A 91 4.22 -8.87 -12.39
N ARG A 92 5.24 -8.25 -13.01
CA ARG A 92 6.52 -8.91 -13.28
C ARG A 92 7.25 -9.31 -12.00
N MET A 93 7.30 -8.43 -11.00
CA MET A 93 7.89 -8.72 -9.68
C MET A 93 7.26 -9.98 -9.07
N ALA A 94 5.92 -10.06 -9.04
CA ALA A 94 5.23 -11.23 -8.50
C ALA A 94 5.47 -12.50 -9.32
N ALA A 95 5.57 -12.38 -10.66
CA ALA A 95 5.85 -13.50 -11.55
C ALA A 95 7.30 -14.03 -11.44
N TRP A 96 8.27 -13.16 -11.10
CA TRP A 96 9.66 -13.58 -10.89
C TRP A 96 9.88 -14.35 -9.59
N TYR A 97 9.06 -14.10 -8.57
CA TYR A 97 9.20 -14.73 -7.26
C TYR A 97 7.89 -15.40 -6.80
N PRO A 98 7.34 -16.36 -7.58
CA PRO A 98 6.02 -16.93 -7.32
C PRO A 98 5.97 -17.72 -6.02
N SER A 99 7.10 -18.25 -5.52
CA SER A 99 7.19 -18.92 -4.23
C SER A 99 7.31 -17.96 -3.04
N LYS A 100 7.53 -16.66 -3.28
CA LYS A 100 7.82 -15.67 -2.24
C LYS A 100 6.75 -14.60 -2.08
N ILE A 101 6.14 -14.15 -3.18
CA ILE A 101 5.11 -13.12 -3.18
C ILE A 101 3.99 -13.43 -4.18
N GLY A 102 2.78 -12.96 -3.91
CA GLY A 102 1.65 -13.02 -4.83
C GLY A 102 0.86 -11.73 -4.82
N ILE A 103 0.12 -11.46 -5.89
CA ILE A 103 -0.83 -10.34 -5.93
C ILE A 103 -2.16 -10.83 -5.36
N ALA A 104 -2.62 -10.21 -4.28
CA ALA A 104 -3.93 -10.47 -3.70
C ALA A 104 -4.98 -9.57 -4.34
N LYS A 105 -6.04 -10.18 -4.88
CA LYS A 105 -7.21 -9.47 -5.42
C LYS A 105 -8.41 -9.52 -4.48
N SER A 106 -8.28 -10.23 -3.37
CA SER A 106 -9.29 -10.27 -2.33
C SER A 106 -8.70 -10.45 -0.93
N ALA A 107 -9.52 -10.22 0.09
CA ALA A 107 -9.19 -10.49 1.48
C ALA A 107 -8.82 -11.97 1.70
N ASP A 108 -9.51 -12.88 1.02
CA ASP A 108 -9.25 -14.32 1.16
C ASP A 108 -7.95 -14.72 0.46
N GLU A 109 -7.65 -14.16 -0.73
CA GLU A 109 -6.35 -14.37 -1.38
C GLU A 109 -5.19 -13.81 -0.55
N LEU A 110 -5.39 -12.63 0.06
CA LEU A 110 -4.41 -12.00 0.96
C LEU A 110 -4.10 -12.92 2.16
N ILE A 111 -5.13 -13.45 2.81
CA ILE A 111 -5.00 -14.38 3.94
C ILE A 111 -4.35 -15.69 3.49
N ALA A 112 -4.76 -16.23 2.33
CA ALA A 112 -4.22 -17.48 1.80
C ALA A 112 -2.73 -17.38 1.44
N LEU A 113 -2.29 -16.25 0.87
CA LEU A 113 -0.87 -16.00 0.59
C LEU A 113 -0.05 -16.03 1.89
N ASN A 114 -0.50 -15.32 2.91
CA ASN A 114 0.19 -15.31 4.21
C ASN A 114 0.22 -16.68 4.88
N ALA A 115 -0.91 -17.41 4.85
CA ALA A 115 -0.98 -18.77 5.37
C ALA A 115 -0.02 -19.74 4.64
N ALA A 116 0.27 -19.48 3.37
CA ALA A 116 1.26 -20.20 2.57
C ALA A 116 2.72 -19.73 2.80
N GLY A 117 2.95 -18.81 3.74
CA GLY A 117 4.28 -18.23 4.01
C GLY A 117 4.77 -17.27 2.92
N ARG A 118 3.87 -16.80 2.05
CA ARG A 118 4.17 -15.85 0.96
C ARG A 118 3.75 -14.44 1.37
N LYS A 119 4.50 -13.45 0.89
CA LYS A 119 4.10 -12.05 0.97
C LYS A 119 2.93 -11.78 0.04
N ALA A 120 2.11 -10.78 0.39
CA ALA A 120 1.00 -10.34 -0.46
C ALA A 120 1.21 -8.90 -0.94
N ALA A 121 1.14 -8.71 -2.25
CA ALA A 121 1.04 -7.40 -2.88
C ALA A 121 -0.44 -7.10 -3.13
N VAL A 122 -0.96 -6.04 -2.52
CA VAL A 122 -2.25 -5.45 -2.89
C VAL A 122 -1.95 -4.30 -3.85
N ILE A 123 -2.73 -4.12 -4.91
CA ILE A 123 -2.49 -3.03 -5.85
C ILE A 123 -3.34 -1.83 -5.44
N GLY A 124 -2.69 -0.73 -5.08
CA GLY A 124 -3.32 0.57 -4.86
C GLY A 124 -3.27 1.43 -6.12
N LEU A 125 -4.19 2.39 -6.25
CA LEU A 125 -4.13 3.43 -7.26
C LEU A 125 -4.22 4.78 -6.55
N LEU A 126 -3.25 5.67 -6.81
CA LEU A 126 -3.25 7.02 -6.27
C LEU A 126 -3.19 8.02 -7.43
N ASN A 127 -3.97 9.10 -7.31
CA ASN A 127 -4.21 10.09 -8.37
C ASN A 127 -4.98 9.50 -9.56
N ALA A 128 -6.28 9.29 -9.35
CA ALA A 128 -7.18 8.66 -10.32
C ALA A 128 -7.78 9.63 -11.35
N THR A 129 -7.11 10.74 -11.68
CA THR A 129 -7.46 11.60 -12.85
C THR A 129 -7.69 10.78 -14.11
N GLN A 130 -6.86 9.76 -14.25
CA GLN A 130 -6.93 8.60 -15.13
C GLN A 130 -8.32 7.99 -15.41
N LEU A 131 -9.21 8.03 -14.41
CA LEU A 131 -10.45 7.27 -14.45
C LEU A 131 -11.70 8.17 -14.54
N GLY A 132 -11.54 9.50 -14.63
CA GLY A 132 -12.63 10.45 -14.88
C GLY A 132 -13.56 10.73 -13.69
N ARG A 133 -14.66 11.47 -13.94
CA ARG A 133 -15.57 11.99 -12.88
C ARG A 133 -16.59 10.97 -12.34
N ALA A 134 -16.90 9.89 -13.06
CA ALA A 134 -17.86 8.85 -12.64
C ALA A 134 -17.24 7.78 -11.71
N LEU A 135 -16.11 8.11 -11.10
CA LEU A 135 -15.19 7.14 -10.53
C LEU A 135 -15.72 6.41 -9.28
N VAL A 136 -16.37 7.13 -8.38
CA VAL A 136 -16.80 6.56 -7.07
C VAL A 136 -17.75 5.39 -7.25
N THR A 137 -18.71 5.47 -8.17
CA THR A 137 -19.64 4.37 -8.45
C THR A 137 -18.90 3.18 -9.05
N ARG A 138 -18.06 3.44 -10.07
CA ARG A 138 -17.32 2.38 -10.77
C ARG A 138 -16.32 1.65 -9.85
N LEU A 139 -15.66 2.36 -8.93
CA LEU A 139 -14.75 1.72 -7.97
C LEU A 139 -15.50 0.75 -7.04
N HIS A 140 -16.71 1.09 -6.59
CA HIS A 140 -17.53 0.16 -5.81
C HIS A 140 -17.94 -1.07 -6.62
N ASP A 141 -18.36 -0.89 -7.87
CA ASP A 141 -18.78 -2.01 -8.73
C ASP A 141 -17.61 -2.99 -8.99
N LEU A 142 -16.37 -2.48 -8.95
CA LEU A 142 -15.14 -3.27 -9.07
C LEU A 142 -14.65 -3.85 -7.73
N GLY A 143 -15.27 -3.52 -6.60
CA GLY A 143 -14.81 -3.92 -5.27
C GLY A 143 -13.47 -3.29 -4.87
N VAL A 144 -13.21 -2.05 -5.30
CA VAL A 144 -11.98 -1.31 -5.00
C VAL A 144 -12.18 -0.37 -3.82
N ILE A 145 -11.28 -0.44 -2.82
CA ILE A 145 -11.27 0.50 -1.69
C ILE A 145 -11.00 1.91 -2.24
N ILE A 146 -11.86 2.86 -1.87
CA ILE A 146 -11.65 4.27 -2.18
C ILE A 146 -10.75 4.89 -1.11
N ASP A 147 -9.58 5.37 -1.53
CA ASP A 147 -8.67 6.14 -0.69
C ASP A 147 -8.99 7.63 -0.78
N VAL A 148 -9.18 8.27 0.38
CA VAL A 148 -9.49 9.69 0.49
C VAL A 148 -8.30 10.54 0.94
N SER A 149 -7.13 9.93 1.13
CA SER A 149 -5.90 10.66 1.40
C SER A 149 -5.61 11.64 0.26
N GLN A 150 -5.07 12.83 0.60
CA GLN A 150 -4.74 13.91 -0.34
C GLN A 150 -5.93 14.55 -1.07
N LEU A 151 -7.17 14.14 -0.82
CA LEU A 151 -8.33 14.87 -1.31
C LEU A 151 -8.44 16.25 -0.63
N SER A 152 -8.94 17.24 -1.37
CA SER A 152 -9.42 18.47 -0.75
C SER A 152 -10.64 18.19 0.14
N SER A 153 -10.93 19.04 1.12
CA SER A 153 -12.09 18.87 2.01
C SER A 153 -13.40 18.71 1.24
N ALA A 154 -13.61 19.53 0.20
CA ALA A 154 -14.79 19.43 -0.65
C ALA A 154 -14.87 18.08 -1.41
N ALA A 155 -13.74 17.56 -1.91
CA ALA A 155 -13.71 16.27 -2.58
C ALA A 155 -13.90 15.10 -1.60
N PHE A 156 -13.33 15.21 -0.39
CA PHE A 156 -13.54 14.27 0.71
C PHE A 156 -15.03 14.18 1.07
N GLU A 157 -15.68 15.31 1.37
CA GLU A 157 -17.10 15.36 1.75
C GLU A 157 -17.99 14.76 0.65
N GLN A 158 -17.75 15.13 -0.61
CA GLN A 158 -18.46 14.58 -1.74
C GLN A 158 -18.26 13.06 -1.92
N THR A 159 -17.05 12.57 -1.65
CA THR A 159 -16.73 11.16 -1.75
C THR A 159 -17.45 10.37 -0.66
N VAL A 160 -17.36 10.82 0.59
CA VAL A 160 -18.04 10.20 1.73
C VAL A 160 -19.55 10.20 1.52
N ALA A 161 -20.15 11.32 1.10
CA ALA A 161 -21.59 11.44 0.87
C ALA A 161 -22.12 10.50 -0.24
N ARG A 162 -21.27 10.11 -1.20
CA ARG A 162 -21.63 9.23 -2.32
C ARG A 162 -21.19 7.79 -2.10
N SER A 163 -20.44 7.50 -1.04
CA SER A 163 -19.85 6.18 -0.85
C SER A 163 -20.89 5.17 -0.36
N ARG A 164 -20.89 3.97 -0.95
CA ARG A 164 -21.76 2.84 -0.54
C ARG A 164 -21.06 1.89 0.44
N ALA A 165 -19.73 2.00 0.56
CA ALA A 165 -18.90 1.25 1.48
C ALA A 165 -17.98 2.19 2.29
N PRO A 166 -17.34 1.70 3.36
CA PRO A 166 -16.33 2.46 4.08
C PRO A 166 -15.20 2.91 3.13
N VAL A 167 -14.77 4.16 3.29
CA VAL A 167 -13.57 4.71 2.64
C VAL A 167 -12.36 4.59 3.58
N VAL A 168 -11.16 4.65 3.03
CA VAL A 168 -9.90 4.57 3.79
C VAL A 168 -9.11 5.87 3.60
N ALA A 169 -8.52 6.40 4.65
CA ALA A 169 -7.43 7.37 4.52
C ALA A 169 -6.11 6.61 4.67
N SER A 170 -5.54 6.17 3.54
CA SER A 170 -4.36 5.29 3.52
C SER A 170 -3.08 5.92 4.07
N ARG A 171 -2.97 7.25 4.07
CA ARG A 171 -1.84 8.04 4.61
C ARG A 171 -2.31 9.42 5.05
N SER A 172 -2.72 9.55 6.31
CA SER A 172 -3.10 10.81 6.92
C SER A 172 -2.68 10.82 8.39
N ALA A 173 -2.07 11.91 8.83
CA ALA A 173 -1.61 12.07 10.20
C ALA A 173 -2.08 13.42 10.76
N VAL A 174 -2.17 13.50 12.08
CA VAL A 174 -2.68 14.68 12.79
C VAL A 174 -1.57 15.72 13.00
N ARG A 175 -0.29 15.33 12.87
CA ARG A 175 0.87 16.22 13.09
C ARG A 175 2.07 15.79 12.24
N ALA A 176 2.65 16.72 11.47
CA ALA A 176 3.93 16.53 10.81
C ALA A 176 5.03 17.16 11.68
N LEU A 177 6.05 16.38 12.05
CA LEU A 177 7.17 16.84 12.86
C LEU A 177 8.50 16.49 12.17
N PRO A 178 9.43 17.45 12.02
CA PRO A 178 10.80 17.13 11.67
C PRO A 178 11.37 16.14 12.69
N LYS A 179 11.90 15.00 12.23
CA LYS A 179 12.47 13.93 13.06
C LYS A 179 11.47 13.23 14.00
N ALA A 180 10.23 13.03 13.54
CA ALA A 180 9.27 12.18 14.26
C ALA A 180 9.87 10.80 14.60
N THR A 181 9.40 10.22 15.70
CA THR A 181 9.82 8.93 16.24
C THR A 181 8.62 7.96 16.31
N VAL A 182 8.88 6.68 16.57
CA VAL A 182 7.81 5.70 16.86
C VAL A 182 6.88 6.15 18.00
N VAL A 183 7.40 6.89 18.99
CA VAL A 183 6.56 7.42 20.08
C VAL A 183 5.54 8.42 19.53
N ASP A 184 5.96 9.34 18.65
CA ASP A 184 5.06 10.33 18.03
C ASP A 184 4.02 9.67 17.11
N LEU A 185 4.41 8.60 16.41
CA LEU A 185 3.48 7.80 15.61
C LEU A 185 2.41 7.17 16.50
N VAL A 186 2.81 6.54 17.61
CA VAL A 186 1.84 5.90 18.51
C VAL A 186 1.02 6.92 19.30
N ASP A 187 1.55 8.12 19.60
CA ASP A 187 0.75 9.26 20.09
C ASP A 187 -0.39 9.61 19.12
N THR A 188 -0.08 9.61 17.82
CA THR A 188 -1.08 9.86 16.77
C THR A 188 -2.11 8.72 16.72
N ILE A 189 -1.67 7.46 16.83
CA ILE A 189 -2.58 6.30 16.90
C ILE A 189 -3.51 6.45 18.11
N ASP A 190 -2.99 6.71 19.31
CA ASP A 190 -3.79 6.90 20.52
C ASP A 190 -4.83 8.00 20.38
N TYR A 191 -4.41 9.13 19.81
CA TYR A 191 -5.32 10.24 19.58
C TYR A 191 -6.47 9.85 18.65
N VAL A 192 -6.17 9.20 17.52
CA VAL A 192 -7.20 8.75 16.57
C VAL A 192 -8.08 7.66 17.19
N VAL A 193 -7.49 6.71 17.94
CA VAL A 193 -8.25 5.69 18.68
C VAL A 193 -9.24 6.32 19.66
N LYS A 194 -8.86 7.40 20.37
CA LYS A 194 -9.79 8.13 21.26
C LYS A 194 -10.92 8.82 20.51
N LEU A 195 -10.71 9.24 19.26
CA LEU A 195 -11.72 9.92 18.46
C LEU A 195 -12.71 8.96 17.79
N VAL A 196 -12.20 7.87 17.19
CA VAL A 196 -13.00 7.00 16.30
C VAL A 196 -13.05 5.54 16.75
N GLY A 197 -12.32 5.18 17.80
CA GLY A 197 -12.22 3.81 18.30
C GLY A 197 -11.21 2.94 17.54
N VAL A 198 -10.62 1.99 18.25
CA VAL A 198 -9.54 1.11 17.73
C VAL A 198 -9.96 0.27 16.51
N ALA A 199 -11.25 0.05 16.29
CA ALA A 199 -11.77 -0.68 15.12
C ALA A 199 -11.66 0.10 13.79
N HIS A 200 -11.22 1.36 13.84
CA HIS A 200 -11.18 2.27 12.69
C HIS A 200 -9.77 2.83 12.40
N VAL A 201 -8.73 2.28 13.06
CA VAL A 201 -7.35 2.76 12.93
C VAL A 201 -6.47 1.70 12.27
N GLY A 202 -5.57 2.12 11.39
CA GLY A 202 -4.58 1.28 10.75
C GLY A 202 -3.19 1.92 10.78
N ILE A 203 -2.18 1.22 10.25
CA ILE A 203 -0.81 1.74 10.11
C ILE A 203 -0.44 1.83 8.62
N SER A 204 0.22 2.93 8.26
CA SER A 204 0.82 3.14 6.95
C SER A 204 2.20 3.75 7.12
N SER A 205 3.18 3.36 6.30
CA SER A 205 4.54 3.88 6.41
C SER A 205 4.81 5.03 5.44
N ASP A 206 4.17 5.03 4.27
CA ASP A 206 4.54 5.88 3.14
C ASP A 206 6.02 5.70 2.69
N PHE A 207 6.56 4.50 2.90
CA PHE A 207 7.89 4.11 2.45
C PHE A 207 8.06 4.34 0.94
N GLU A 208 9.32 4.58 0.56
CA GLU A 208 9.76 4.92 -0.82
C GLU A 208 9.27 6.30 -1.32
N HIS A 209 8.75 7.16 -0.43
CA HIS A 209 8.36 8.53 -0.77
C HIS A 209 8.69 9.58 0.32
N ALA A 210 7.81 9.76 1.30
CA ALA A 210 7.98 10.74 2.37
C ALA A 210 7.94 10.09 3.78
N GLY A 211 7.78 8.77 3.81
CA GLY A 211 7.78 7.96 5.01
C GLY A 211 9.16 7.75 5.63
N GLY A 212 9.18 6.97 6.70
CA GLY A 212 10.37 6.74 7.51
C GLY A 212 10.44 7.70 8.69
N ILE A 213 10.47 7.14 9.90
CA ILE A 213 10.62 7.88 11.16
C ILE A 213 11.70 7.23 12.01
N VAL A 214 12.21 7.93 13.02
CA VAL A 214 13.23 7.36 13.92
C VAL A 214 12.65 6.14 14.66
N GLY A 215 13.27 4.98 14.47
CA GLY A 215 12.81 3.70 15.02
C GLY A 215 11.76 2.97 14.16
N TYR A 216 11.32 3.55 13.05
CA TYR A 216 10.60 2.84 11.98
C TYR A 216 11.06 3.41 10.64
N GLY A 217 12.38 3.35 10.42
CA GLY A 217 13.02 3.87 9.22
C GLY A 217 12.68 3.01 8.01
N ASN A 218 12.69 1.68 8.17
CA ASN A 218 12.40 0.73 7.10
C ASN A 218 11.53 -0.44 7.61
N ALA A 219 11.10 -1.31 6.69
CA ALA A 219 10.19 -2.40 7.00
C ALA A 219 10.71 -3.38 8.06
N SER A 220 12.04 -3.51 8.26
CA SER A 220 12.60 -4.39 9.30
C SER A 220 12.38 -3.88 10.72
N GLU A 221 12.04 -2.60 10.87
CA GLU A 221 11.82 -1.95 12.15
C GLU A 221 10.35 -1.90 12.57
N ALA A 222 9.43 -2.48 11.77
CA ALA A 222 7.99 -2.51 12.05
C ALA A 222 7.66 -3.00 13.47
N ILE A 223 8.46 -3.93 14.00
CA ILE A 223 8.31 -4.48 15.36
C ILE A 223 8.37 -3.40 16.45
N ASN A 224 9.03 -2.27 16.21
CA ASN A 224 9.15 -1.19 17.18
C ASN A 224 7.80 -0.51 17.44
N ILE A 225 6.90 -0.44 16.44
CA ILE A 225 5.54 0.05 16.65
C ILE A 225 4.77 -0.90 17.57
N THR A 226 4.86 -2.20 17.35
CA THR A 226 4.23 -3.21 18.21
C THR A 226 4.73 -3.11 19.65
N ARG A 227 6.05 -2.93 19.84
CA ARG A 227 6.64 -2.73 21.17
C ARG A 227 6.06 -1.50 21.87
N GLU A 228 5.93 -0.39 21.15
CA GLU A 228 5.38 0.84 21.71
C GLU A 228 3.88 0.72 22.01
N LEU A 229 3.09 0.06 21.16
CA LEU A 229 1.67 -0.24 21.43
C LEU A 229 1.51 -1.10 22.70
N LEU A 230 2.30 -2.17 22.85
CA LEU A 230 2.31 -3.01 24.05
C LEU A 230 2.70 -2.20 25.29
N ARG A 231 3.69 -1.31 25.19
CA ARG A 231 4.11 -0.43 26.29
C ARG A 231 2.98 0.48 26.78
N ARG A 232 2.04 0.83 25.90
CA ARG A 232 0.86 1.64 26.20
C ARG A 232 -0.37 0.84 26.63
N GLY A 233 -0.26 -0.48 26.71
CA GLY A 233 -1.31 -1.36 27.20
C GLY A 233 -2.30 -1.84 26.15
N TYR A 234 -2.02 -1.67 24.86
CA TYR A 234 -2.80 -2.34 23.82
C TYR A 234 -2.63 -3.85 23.95
N ASN A 235 -3.73 -4.59 23.89
CA ASN A 235 -3.68 -6.05 23.89
C ASN A 235 -3.51 -6.61 22.46
N ASP A 236 -3.20 -7.90 22.38
CA ASP A 236 -2.95 -8.60 21.11
C ASP A 236 -4.10 -8.48 20.10
N VAL A 237 -5.35 -8.44 20.57
CA VAL A 237 -6.53 -8.29 19.71
C VAL A 237 -6.59 -6.89 19.09
N GLU A 238 -6.30 -5.86 19.88
CA GLU A 238 -6.26 -4.47 19.41
C GLU A 238 -5.09 -4.24 18.46
N ILE A 239 -3.91 -4.76 18.78
CA ILE A 239 -2.73 -4.72 17.90
C ILE A 239 -3.02 -5.42 16.58
N GLY A 240 -3.68 -6.59 16.60
CA GLY A 240 -4.09 -7.30 15.40
C GLY A 240 -5.08 -6.51 14.54
N LYS A 241 -6.01 -5.76 15.16
CA LYS A 241 -6.92 -4.85 14.45
C LYS A 241 -6.15 -3.73 13.74
N VAL A 242 -5.24 -3.08 14.45
CA VAL A 242 -4.46 -1.94 13.94
C VAL A 242 -3.51 -2.36 12.82
N TRP A 243 -2.87 -3.53 12.91
CA TRP A 243 -1.94 -3.98 11.87
C TRP A 243 -2.59 -4.49 10.59
N SER A 244 -3.79 -5.05 10.66
CA SER A 244 -4.47 -5.50 9.43
C SER A 244 -5.96 -5.76 9.60
N GLY A 245 -6.43 -6.19 10.77
CA GLY A 245 -7.80 -6.66 10.95
C GLY A 245 -8.85 -5.63 10.51
N ASN A 246 -8.59 -4.34 10.78
CA ASN A 246 -9.47 -3.26 10.34
C ASN A 246 -9.44 -3.05 8.83
N TRP A 247 -8.26 -3.13 8.21
CA TRP A 247 -8.12 -2.98 6.76
C TRP A 247 -8.77 -4.15 6.01
N ILE A 248 -8.57 -5.38 6.47
CA ILE A 248 -9.20 -6.58 5.90
C ILE A 248 -10.72 -6.51 6.05
N ARG A 249 -11.23 -6.04 7.19
CA ARG A 249 -12.66 -5.82 7.40
C ARG A 249 -13.21 -4.84 6.36
N VAL A 250 -12.54 -3.71 6.12
CA VAL A 250 -12.96 -2.74 5.10
C VAL A 250 -12.91 -3.35 3.70
N LEU A 251 -11.83 -4.07 3.36
CA LEU A 251 -11.74 -4.76 2.07
C LEU A 251 -12.93 -5.70 1.85
N ARG A 252 -13.28 -6.51 2.85
CA ARG A 252 -14.44 -7.41 2.78
C ARG A 252 -15.77 -6.68 2.60
N GLU A 253 -15.98 -5.54 3.24
CA GLU A 253 -17.20 -4.75 3.03
C GLU A 253 -17.28 -4.19 1.61
N VAL A 254 -16.13 -3.74 1.07
CA VAL A 254 -16.05 -3.23 -0.30
C VAL A 254 -16.26 -4.35 -1.33
N GLU A 255 -15.70 -5.53 -1.10
CA GLU A 255 -15.86 -6.70 -1.97
C GLU A 255 -17.32 -7.15 -2.14
N LYS A 256 -18.16 -6.97 -1.12
CA LYS A 256 -19.60 -7.27 -1.21
C LYS A 256 -20.33 -6.42 -2.24
N LEU A 257 -19.79 -5.25 -2.58
CA LEU A 257 -20.37 -4.37 -3.61
C LEU A 257 -19.93 -4.76 -5.01
N ARG A 258 -18.94 -5.66 -5.16
CA ARG A 258 -18.46 -6.09 -6.46
C ARG A 258 -19.60 -6.79 -7.21
N GLY A 259 -19.99 -6.22 -8.33
CA GLY A 259 -20.94 -6.86 -9.24
C GLY A 259 -20.32 -8.09 -9.92
N ASP A 260 -21.13 -8.92 -10.55
CA ASP A 260 -20.61 -9.95 -11.45
C ASP A 260 -20.04 -9.26 -12.71
N THR A 261 -18.75 -8.95 -12.68
CA THR A 261 -18.04 -8.24 -13.77
C THR A 261 -17.59 -9.19 -14.87
N SER A 262 -18.19 -10.37 -14.99
CA SER A 262 -17.83 -11.38 -16.00
C SER A 262 -18.17 -10.97 -17.45
N ASN A 263 -18.63 -9.74 -17.69
CA ASN A 263 -19.05 -9.22 -18.99
C ASN A 263 -18.43 -7.87 -19.41
N ASP A 264 -17.38 -7.36 -18.74
CA ASP A 264 -16.66 -6.14 -19.15
C ASP A 264 -15.20 -6.42 -19.58
#